data_AF-A0A8K0U0A1-F1
#
_entry.id   AF-A0A8K0U0A1-F1
#
_cell.length_a   1.000
_cell.length_b   1.000
_cell.length_c   1.000
_cell.angle_alpha   90.00
_cell.angle_beta   90.00
_cell.angle_gamma   90.00
#
_symmetry.space_group_name_H-M   'P 1'
#
loop_
_entity.id
_entity.type
_entity.pdbx_description
1 polymer ?
#
loop_
_entity_poly.entity_id
_entity_poly.type
_entity_poly.pdbx_seq_one_letter_code
_entity_poly.pdbx_strand_id
1 'polypeptide(L)'
;MLKEEPGLPSRILMNSLIMQTQWNVKIDMVLIGFGHVAVISRKADGSDHRMSLKVTTREREVQILQYLANIDASDNHTISSVQVWTRNPGEFVFYMSSGGSHFTDLQDPENDAWSTAKQLIAGVAFMHKHGVTHPYSYGYGSSFDH
;
A
#
# COMPACT_ATOMS: atom_id res chain seq x y z
N MET A 1 -16.35 -1.47 25.89
CA MET A 1 -16.51 -2.89 25.55
C MET A 1 -16.73 -2.96 24.04
N LEU A 2 -15.65 -3.09 23.28
CA LEU A 2 -15.72 -3.17 21.81
C LEU A 2 -16.22 -4.57 21.45
N LYS A 3 -17.34 -4.64 20.72
CA LYS A 3 -17.82 -5.89 20.13
C LYS A 3 -16.83 -6.29 19.04
N GLU A 4 -16.08 -7.36 19.27
CA GLU A 4 -15.36 -8.04 18.20
C GLU A 4 -16.39 -8.60 17.21
N GLU A 5 -16.36 -8.16 15.95
CA GLU A 5 -17.15 -8.78 14.90
C GLU A 5 -16.52 -10.14 14.55
N PRO A 6 -17.21 -11.27 14.80
CA PRO A 6 -16.69 -12.58 14.49
C PRO A 6 -16.82 -12.82 12.98
N GLY A 7 -15.74 -12.60 12.22
CA GLY A 7 -15.71 -12.97 10.79
C GLY A 7 -14.65 -12.31 9.90
N LEU A 8 -13.98 -11.24 10.36
CA LEU A 8 -13.00 -10.53 9.54
C LEU A 8 -11.61 -11.19 9.46
N PRO A 9 -10.99 -11.62 10.59
CA PRO A 9 -9.67 -12.24 10.57
C PRO A 9 -9.65 -13.57 9.79
N SER A 10 -10.73 -14.34 9.89
CA SER A 10 -10.91 -15.63 9.20
C SER A 10 -11.02 -15.47 7.68
N ARG A 11 -11.59 -14.37 7.18
CA ARG A 11 -11.67 -14.08 5.74
C ARG A 11 -10.31 -13.74 5.15
N ILE A 12 -9.50 -12.94 5.83
CA ILE A 12 -8.13 -12.63 5.38
C ILE A 12 -7.26 -13.90 5.41
N LEU A 13 -7.41 -14.72 6.46
CA LEU A 13 -6.72 -16.01 6.58
C LEU A 13 -7.14 -17.03 5.50
N MET A 14 -8.43 -17.08 5.14
CA MET A 14 -8.90 -17.90 4.01
C MET A 14 -8.41 -17.36 2.66
N ASN A 15 -8.37 -16.04 2.49
CA ASN A 15 -7.89 -15.40 1.25
C ASN A 15 -6.37 -15.54 1.09
N SER A 16 -5.63 -15.50 2.20
CA SER A 16 -4.20 -15.76 2.23
C SER A 16 -3.85 -17.16 1.74
N LEU A 17 -4.68 -18.15 2.03
CA LEU A 17 -4.45 -19.54 1.62
C LEU A 17 -4.66 -19.74 0.11
N ILE A 18 -5.67 -19.09 -0.48
CA ILE A 18 -5.93 -19.10 -1.93
C ILE A 18 -4.83 -18.37 -2.69
N MET A 19 -4.34 -17.23 -2.19
CA MET A 19 -3.22 -16.51 -2.79
C MET A 19 -1.90 -17.27 -2.67
N GLN A 20 -1.63 -17.91 -1.53
CA GLN A 20 -0.46 -18.78 -1.35
C GLN A 20 -0.41 -19.93 -2.37
N THR A 21 -1.55 -20.58 -2.61
CA THR A 21 -1.63 -21.76 -3.48
C THR A 21 -1.69 -21.44 -4.98
N GLN A 22 -2.28 -20.31 -5.37
CA GLN A 22 -2.37 -19.94 -6.79
C GLN A 22 -1.17 -19.10 -7.27
N TRP A 23 -0.57 -18.26 -6.41
CA TRP A 23 0.43 -17.28 -6.83
C TRP A 23 1.86 -17.59 -6.36
N ASN A 24 2.06 -18.71 -5.64
CA ASN A 24 3.35 -19.10 -5.06
C ASN A 24 3.99 -17.96 -4.23
N VAL A 25 3.17 -17.35 -3.36
CA VAL A 25 3.56 -16.25 -2.47
C VAL A 25 3.50 -16.72 -1.03
N LYS A 26 4.46 -16.33 -0.20
CA LYS A 26 4.43 -16.52 1.26
C LYS A 26 3.92 -15.25 1.91
N ILE A 27 3.07 -15.36 2.92
CA ILE A 27 2.65 -14.20 3.71
C ILE A 27 3.56 -14.11 4.92
N ASP A 28 4.27 -12.99 5.03
CA ASP A 28 5.21 -12.74 6.12
C ASP A 28 4.51 -12.03 7.29
N MET A 29 3.54 -11.15 7.01
CA MET A 29 2.82 -10.39 8.03
C MET A 29 1.47 -9.88 7.53
N VAL A 30 0.50 -9.76 8.42
CA VAL A 30 -0.76 -9.04 8.19
C VAL A 30 -0.81 -7.83 9.14
N LEU A 31 -0.90 -6.62 8.57
CA LEU A 31 -0.98 -5.36 9.31
C LEU A 31 -2.45 -5.08 9.66
N ILE A 32 -2.83 -5.31 10.92
CA ILE A 32 -4.17 -5.06 11.43
C ILE A 32 -4.30 -3.58 11.83
N GLY A 33 -5.36 -2.89 11.40
CA GLY A 33 -5.66 -1.49 11.74
C GLY A 33 -5.49 -0.48 10.60
N PHE A 34 -4.76 -0.85 9.55
CA PHE A 34 -4.70 -0.13 8.27
C PHE A 34 -5.36 -1.02 7.24
N GLY A 35 -6.46 -0.58 6.61
CA GLY A 35 -7.38 -1.40 5.79
C GLY A 35 -6.71 -2.61 5.13
N HIS A 36 -6.80 -3.77 5.80
CA HIS A 36 -6.40 -5.10 5.36
C HIS A 36 -5.16 -5.18 4.46
N VAL A 37 -3.98 -4.81 4.97
CA VAL A 37 -2.69 -4.94 4.25
C VAL A 37 -1.94 -6.19 4.71
N ALA A 38 -1.42 -6.98 3.77
CA ALA A 38 -0.52 -8.10 4.00
C ALA A 38 0.81 -7.87 3.29
N VAL A 39 1.92 -8.11 3.99
CA VAL A 39 3.25 -8.17 3.38
C VAL A 39 3.51 -9.59 2.95
N ILE A 40 3.89 -9.76 1.69
CA ILE A 40 4.17 -11.04 1.06
C ILE A 40 5.57 -11.09 0.47
N SER A 41 6.16 -12.27 0.46
CA SER A 41 7.39 -12.58 -0.27
C SER A 41 7.09 -13.55 -1.41
N ARG A 42 7.65 -13.26 -2.58
CA ARG A 42 7.68 -14.20 -3.70
C ARG A 42 9.14 -14.56 -3.96
N LYS A 43 9.43 -15.87 -4.06
CA LYS A 43 10.73 -16.33 -4.56
C LYS A 43 10.70 -16.27 -6.08
N ALA A 44 11.19 -15.14 -6.60
CA ALA A 44 11.29 -14.78 -8.00
C ALA A 44 12.17 -15.74 -8.83
N ASP A 45 13.36 -16.06 -8.36
CA ASP A 45 14.50 -16.42 -9.22
C ASP A 45 15.77 -16.61 -8.35
N GLY A 46 15.55 -16.95 -7.07
CA GLY A 46 16.57 -16.86 -6.03
C GLY A 46 16.51 -15.56 -5.22
N SER A 47 15.84 -14.51 -5.69
CA SER A 47 15.58 -13.28 -4.92
C SER A 47 14.26 -13.38 -4.12
N ASP A 48 14.30 -12.92 -2.86
CA ASP A 48 13.09 -12.63 -2.09
C ASP A 48 12.58 -11.22 -2.47
N HIS A 49 11.54 -11.16 -3.31
CA HIS A 49 10.83 -9.91 -3.58
C HIS A 49 9.73 -9.70 -2.57
N ARG A 50 9.86 -8.66 -1.74
CA ARG A 50 8.83 -8.22 -0.80
C ARG A 50 7.83 -7.29 -1.46
N MET A 51 6.56 -7.65 -1.36
CA MET A 51 5.45 -6.93 -1.94
C MET A 51 4.37 -6.72 -0.87
N SER A 52 3.51 -5.74 -1.09
CA SER A 52 2.35 -5.48 -0.25
C SER A 52 1.08 -5.79 -1.03
N LEU A 53 0.20 -6.57 -0.41
CA LEU A 53 -1.17 -6.82 -0.84
C LEU A 53 -2.12 -6.03 0.03
N LYS A 54 -3.11 -5.37 -0.58
CA LYS A 54 -4.15 -4.68 0.19
C LYS A 54 -5.52 -4.90 -0.43
N VAL A 55 -6.51 -5.24 0.39
CA VAL A 55 -7.91 -5.32 -0.05
C VAL A 55 -8.64 -4.04 0.33
N THR A 56 -9.29 -3.39 -0.63
CA THR A 56 -10.03 -2.15 -0.42
C THR A 56 -11.35 -2.16 -1.17
N THR A 57 -12.34 -1.41 -0.68
CA THR A 57 -13.58 -1.08 -1.41
C THR A 57 -13.58 0.37 -1.90
N ARG A 58 -12.46 1.09 -1.74
CA ARG A 58 -12.33 2.51 -2.06
C ARG A 58 -11.86 2.69 -3.50
N GLU A 59 -12.79 2.77 -4.43
CA GLU A 59 -12.49 3.00 -5.85
C GLU A 59 -11.64 4.26 -6.09
N ARG A 60 -11.88 5.35 -5.36
CA ARG A 60 -11.09 6.58 -5.48
C ARG A 60 -9.62 6.38 -5.12
N GLU A 61 -9.35 5.58 -4.09
CA GLU A 61 -7.97 5.24 -3.71
C GLU A 61 -7.27 4.47 -4.84
N VAL A 62 -7.99 3.56 -5.50
CA VAL A 62 -7.51 2.79 -6.65
C VAL A 62 -7.14 3.72 -7.80
N GLN A 63 -8.04 4.63 -8.17
CA GLN A 63 -7.85 5.56 -9.28
C GLN A 63 -6.64 6.48 -9.03
N ILE A 64 -6.49 7.03 -7.83
CA ILE A 64 -5.37 7.89 -7.45
C ILE A 64 -4.05 7.11 -7.55
N LEU A 65 -3.99 5.91 -6.97
CA LEU A 65 -2.77 5.09 -6.98
C LEU A 65 -2.36 4.69 -8.41
N GLN A 66 -3.32 4.25 -9.23
CA GLN A 66 -3.04 3.91 -10.63
C GLN A 66 -2.62 5.13 -11.44
N TYR A 67 -3.22 6.30 -11.19
CA TYR A 67 -2.84 7.53 -11.87
C TYR A 67 -1.41 7.95 -11.54
N LEU A 68 -1.07 8.07 -10.24
CA LEU A 68 0.26 8.51 -9.81
C LEU A 68 1.35 7.50 -10.18
N ALA A 69 1.08 6.19 -10.09
CA ALA A 69 2.04 5.15 -10.42
C ALA A 69 2.43 5.10 -11.92
N ASN A 70 1.61 5.68 -12.80
CA ASN A 70 1.87 5.72 -14.24
C ASN A 70 2.66 6.95 -14.70
N ILE A 71 3.03 7.85 -13.78
CA ILE A 71 3.80 9.04 -14.11
C ILE A 71 5.28 8.76 -13.83
N ASP A 72 6.05 8.60 -14.89
CA ASP A 72 7.51 8.49 -14.81
C ASP A 72 8.14 9.88 -14.63
N ALA A 73 8.44 10.22 -13.38
CA ALA A 73 9.08 11.49 -13.03
C ALA A 73 10.02 11.30 -11.84
N SER A 74 11.18 11.94 -11.87
CA SER A 74 12.22 11.79 -10.84
C SER A 74 11.81 12.34 -9.47
N ASP A 75 10.82 13.22 -9.43
CA ASP A 75 10.22 13.79 -8.21
C ASP A 75 8.99 13.00 -7.71
N ASN A 76 8.58 11.96 -8.43
CA ASN A 76 7.50 11.07 -8.03
C ASN A 76 7.98 10.04 -7.01
N HIS A 77 7.97 10.42 -5.73
CA HIS A 77 8.27 9.51 -4.61
C HIS A 77 7.02 8.78 -4.09
N THR A 78 5.97 8.65 -4.90
CA THR A 78 4.78 7.87 -4.53
C THR A 78 4.99 6.38 -4.84
N ILE A 79 4.12 5.51 -4.31
CA ILE A 79 4.22 4.07 -4.53
C ILE A 79 4.08 3.76 -6.02
N SER A 80 5.10 3.11 -6.59
CA SER A 80 5.13 2.70 -7.99
C SER A 80 4.71 1.23 -8.18
N SER A 81 4.51 0.84 -9.44
CA SER A 81 4.21 -0.55 -9.84
C SER A 81 2.96 -1.14 -9.15
N VAL A 82 1.86 -0.38 -9.15
CA VAL A 82 0.58 -0.83 -8.58
C VAL A 82 -0.19 -1.65 -9.60
N GLN A 83 -0.36 -2.94 -9.32
CA GLN A 83 -1.30 -3.81 -10.02
C GLN A 83 -2.61 -3.89 -9.25
N VAL A 84 -3.72 -3.90 -9.97
CA VAL A 84 -5.07 -3.90 -9.38
C VAL A 84 -5.91 -4.98 -10.04
N TRP A 85 -6.59 -5.78 -9.23
CA TRP A 85 -7.62 -6.70 -9.68
C TRP A 85 -8.94 -6.44 -8.97
N THR A 86 -10.04 -6.72 -9.66
CA THR A 86 -11.36 -6.77 -9.05
C THR A 86 -11.61 -8.19 -8.57
N ARG A 87 -11.93 -8.35 -7.29
CA ARG A 87 -12.23 -9.66 -6.69
C ARG A 87 -13.73 -9.95 -6.68
N ASN A 88 -14.51 -8.94 -6.31
CA ASN A 88 -15.97 -8.93 -6.30
C ASN A 88 -16.44 -7.55 -6.79
N PRO A 89 -17.72 -7.39 -7.19
CA PRO A 89 -18.26 -6.05 -7.48
C PRO A 89 -18.00 -5.08 -6.31
N GLY A 90 -17.24 -4.01 -6.56
CA GLY A 90 -16.86 -3.02 -5.55
C GLY A 90 -15.71 -3.40 -4.61
N GLU A 91 -15.04 -4.55 -4.81
CA GLU A 91 -13.88 -4.98 -4.02
C GLU A 91 -12.63 -5.12 -4.90
N PHE A 92 -11.57 -4.40 -4.52
CA PHE A 92 -10.31 -4.30 -5.23
C PHE A 92 -9.16 -4.88 -4.41
N VAL A 93 -8.18 -5.46 -5.10
CA VAL A 93 -6.93 -5.96 -4.53
C VAL A 93 -5.77 -5.20 -5.16
N PHE A 94 -4.97 -4.54 -4.33
CA PHE A 94 -3.69 -3.96 -4.72
C PHE A 94 -2.57 -4.97 -4.57
N TYR A 95 -1.62 -4.94 -5.50
CA TYR A 95 -0.29 -5.51 -5.36
C TYR A 95 0.71 -4.43 -5.75
N MET A 96 1.60 -4.11 -4.82
CA MET A 96 2.56 -3.02 -4.96
C MET A 96 3.90 -3.44 -4.36
N SER A 97 4.97 -2.81 -4.81
CA SER A 97 6.28 -2.96 -4.19
C SER A 97 6.18 -2.62 -2.70
N SER A 98 6.78 -3.47 -1.85
CA SER A 98 6.92 -3.07 -0.44
C SER A 98 7.91 -1.91 -0.40
N GLY A 99 7.51 -0.77 0.17
CA GLY A 99 8.37 0.40 0.35
C GLY A 99 9.53 0.20 1.34
N GLY A 100 9.84 -1.05 1.70
CA GLY A 100 10.80 -1.42 2.73
C GLY A 100 10.15 -1.45 4.10
N SER A 101 10.66 -0.61 5.00
CA SER A 101 10.20 -0.49 6.39
C SER A 101 9.49 0.84 6.63
N HIS A 102 8.82 0.98 7.77
CA HIS A 102 8.20 2.25 8.13
C HIS A 102 9.28 3.28 8.46
N PHE A 103 8.98 4.59 8.36
CA PHE A 103 9.93 5.66 8.70
C PHE A 103 10.52 5.53 10.12
N THR A 104 9.75 4.92 11.03
CA THR A 104 10.18 4.62 12.41
C THR A 104 11.30 3.61 12.51
N ASP A 105 11.61 2.91 11.42
CA ASP A 105 12.55 1.79 11.38
C ASP A 105 13.84 2.16 10.62
N LEU A 106 14.10 3.47 10.40
CA LEU A 106 15.37 3.93 9.86
C LEU A 106 16.52 3.42 10.72
N GLN A 107 17.48 2.72 10.10
CA GLN A 107 18.61 2.12 10.81
C GLN A 107 19.62 3.18 11.27
N ASP A 108 19.74 4.27 10.53
CA ASP A 108 20.62 5.40 10.85
C ASP A 108 19.87 6.74 10.67
N PRO A 109 18.97 7.08 11.62
CA PRO A 109 18.13 8.27 11.50
C PRO A 109 18.94 9.56 11.40
N GLU A 110 20.11 9.63 12.03
CA GLU A 110 20.93 10.85 12.03
C GLU A 110 21.48 11.18 10.65
N ASN A 111 21.84 10.15 9.87
CA ASN A 111 22.36 10.32 8.51
C ASN A 111 21.25 10.31 7.46
N ASP A 112 20.15 9.59 7.69
CA ASP A 112 19.10 9.37 6.68
C ASP A 112 17.88 10.30 6.83
N ALA A 113 17.70 10.97 7.99
CA ALA A 113 16.50 11.79 8.21
C ALA A 113 16.36 12.91 7.19
N TRP A 114 17.46 13.58 6.83
CA TRP A 114 17.40 14.73 5.90
C TRP A 114 17.09 14.30 4.46
N SER A 115 17.71 13.22 3.99
CA SER A 115 17.44 12.68 2.66
C SER A 115 16.00 12.14 2.58
N THR A 116 15.53 11.50 3.66
CA THR A 116 14.16 10.98 3.76
C THR A 116 13.14 12.12 3.81
N ALA A 117 13.36 13.16 4.61
CA ALA A 117 12.49 14.33 4.67
C ALA A 117 12.34 15.00 3.30
N LYS A 118 13.43 15.13 2.55
CA LYS A 118 13.41 15.69 1.18
C LYS A 118 12.53 14.86 0.24
N GLN A 119 12.63 13.53 0.29
CA GLN A 119 11.79 12.65 -0.53
C GLN A 119 10.31 12.70 -0.14
N LEU A 120 10.00 12.75 1.17
CA LEU A 120 8.64 12.91 1.66
C LEU A 120 8.00 14.22 1.18
N ILE A 121 8.71 15.34 1.34
CA ILE A 121 8.23 16.65 0.89
C ILE A 121 8.05 16.68 -0.63
N ALA A 122 9.02 16.14 -1.38
CA ALA A 122 8.94 16.07 -2.84
C ALA A 122 7.76 15.21 -3.30
N GLY A 123 7.51 14.05 -2.68
CA GLY A 123 6.35 13.21 -2.98
C GLY A 123 5.02 13.90 -2.71
N VAL A 124 4.89 14.62 -1.59
CA VAL A 124 3.67 15.40 -1.28
C VAL A 124 3.50 16.57 -2.26
N ALA A 125 4.57 17.29 -2.58
CA ALA A 125 4.54 18.37 -3.56
C ALA A 125 4.13 17.86 -4.94
N PHE A 126 4.63 16.69 -5.34
CA PHE A 126 4.23 16.00 -6.57
C PHE A 126 2.74 15.67 -6.56
N MET A 127 2.21 15.08 -5.49
CA MET A 127 0.77 14.82 -5.35
C MET A 127 -0.06 16.11 -5.52
N HIS A 128 0.34 17.20 -4.84
CA HIS A 128 -0.35 18.49 -4.93
C HIS A 128 -0.30 19.09 -6.34
N LYS A 129 0.84 19.00 -7.04
CA LYS A 129 0.97 19.42 -8.45
C LYS A 129 -0.02 18.71 -9.36
N HIS A 130 -0.38 17.49 -8.99
CA HIS A 130 -1.33 16.64 -9.69
C HIS A 130 -2.76 16.70 -9.13
N GLY A 131 -3.07 17.69 -8.27
CA GLY A 131 -4.40 17.90 -7.72
C GLY A 131 -4.84 16.85 -6.70
N VAL A 132 -3.91 16.04 -6.18
CA VAL A 132 -4.20 15.02 -5.16
C VAL A 132 -3.77 15.55 -3.80
N THR A 133 -4.70 15.64 -2.86
CA THR A 133 -4.35 15.90 -1.46
C THR A 133 -4.19 14.58 -0.71
N HIS A 134 -3.18 14.51 0.16
CA HIS A 134 -3.05 13.43 1.14
C HIS A 134 -3.66 13.89 2.47
N PRO A 135 -4.97 13.74 2.71
CA PRO A 135 -5.52 14.13 4.00
C PRO A 135 -4.94 13.23 5.08
N TYR A 136 -4.20 13.83 6.00
CA TYR A 136 -4.04 13.26 7.33
C TYR A 136 -5.39 13.39 8.03
N SER A 137 -6.19 12.33 7.99
CA SER A 137 -7.36 12.24 8.85
C SER A 137 -7.39 10.90 9.57
N TYR A 138 -7.52 10.99 10.88
CA TYR A 138 -8.21 9.96 11.65
C TYR A 138 -9.66 9.88 11.10
N GLY A 139 -9.83 9.20 9.96
CA GLY A 139 -11.10 9.06 9.26
C GLY A 139 -11.38 10.15 8.20
N TYR A 140 -11.64 9.68 6.97
CA TYR A 140 -12.16 10.38 5.78
C TYR A 140 -11.18 10.84 4.70
N GLY A 141 -11.17 10.03 3.62
CA GLY A 141 -11.27 10.41 2.21
C GLY A 141 -10.27 11.40 1.61
N SER A 142 -9.37 10.91 0.75
CA SER A 142 -8.65 11.74 -0.22
C SER A 142 -9.62 12.48 -1.16
N SER A 143 -9.39 13.77 -1.39
CA SER A 143 -10.09 14.59 -2.38
C SER A 143 -9.17 15.02 -3.52
N PHE A 144 -9.75 15.08 -4.72
CA PHE A 144 -9.28 15.90 -5.83
C PHE A 144 -9.98 17.24 -5.67
N ASP A 145 -9.21 18.31 -5.56
CA ASP A 145 -9.73 19.66 -5.62
C ASP A 145 -9.34 20.20 -7.01
N HIS A 146 -10.36 20.54 -7.81
CA HIS A 146 -10.20 21.29 -9.06
C HIS A 146 -10.16 22.79 -8.76
#